data_AF-A0A847B2H7-F1
#
_entry.id   AF-A0A847B2H7-F1
#
_cell.length_a   1.000
_cell.length_b   1.000
_cell.length_c   1.000
_cell.angle_alpha   90.00
_cell.angle_beta   90.00
_cell.angle_gamma   90.00
#
_symmetry.space_group_name_H-M   'P 1'
#
loop_
_entity.id
_entity.type
_entity.pdbx_description
1 polymer ?
#
loop_
_entity_poly.entity_id
_entity_poly.type
_entity_poly.pdbx_seq_one_letter_code
_entity_poly.pdbx_strand_id
1 'polypeptide(L)'
;TDSRVILGLVISNAIVAMSGSLFSQFMLTSNSTFGQGTIVIALASILLGEAIMLFKKANFAVSLLGVFVGSFAYQLVINLAMRVLNDNGYLKLVQAILFILILCIPLFKKNYANLKKKMKARRNANA
;
A
#
# COMPACT_ATOMS: atom_id res chain seq x y z
N THR A 1 -10.49 5.65 30.73
CA THR A 1 -9.44 5.39 29.72
C THR A 1 -10.00 5.38 28.31
N ASP A 2 -11.26 4.98 28.13
CA ASP A 2 -11.94 4.86 26.83
C ASP A 2 -12.07 6.18 26.07
N SER A 3 -12.24 7.30 26.77
CA SER A 3 -12.34 8.63 26.13
C SER A 3 -11.13 8.99 25.28
N ARG A 4 -9.91 8.54 25.66
CA ARG A 4 -8.69 8.81 24.87
C ARG A 4 -8.66 7.99 23.57
N VAL A 5 -9.15 6.75 23.62
CA VAL A 5 -9.23 5.87 22.45
C VAL A 5 -10.31 6.36 21.50
N ILE A 6 -11.49 6.71 22.02
CA ILE A 6 -12.60 7.25 21.24
C ILE A 6 -12.19 8.57 20.57
N LEU A 7 -11.54 9.46 21.30
CA LEU A 7 -11.04 10.73 20.74
C LEU A 7 -10.06 10.48 19.59
N GLY A 8 -9.11 9.55 19.75
CA GLY A 8 -8.18 9.17 18.68
C GLY A 8 -8.88 8.59 17.45
N LEU A 9 -9.90 7.75 17.66
CA LEU A 9 -10.67 7.13 16.59
C LEU A 9 -11.48 8.17 15.79
N VAL A 10 -12.14 9.09 16.50
CA VAL A 10 -12.94 10.17 15.89
C VAL A 10 -12.05 11.10 15.09
N ILE A 11 -10.90 11.52 15.64
CA ILE A 11 -9.95 12.40 14.95
C ILE A 11 -9.40 11.72 13.69
N SER A 12 -9.00 10.46 13.79
CA SER A 12 -8.48 9.70 12.63
C SER A 12 -9.53 9.62 11.50
N ASN A 13 -10.76 9.25 11.83
CA ASN A 13 -11.85 9.15 10.86
C ASN A 13 -12.25 10.51 10.27
N ALA A 14 -12.23 11.58 11.08
CA ALA A 14 -12.50 12.94 10.61
C ALA A 14 -11.46 13.40 9.59
N ILE A 15 -10.17 13.14 9.83
CA ILE A 15 -9.09 13.48 8.89
C ILE A 15 -9.24 12.69 7.57
N VAL A 16 -9.57 11.40 7.64
CA VAL A 16 -9.81 10.57 6.46
C VAL A 16 -11.01 11.07 5.64
N ALA A 17 -12.13 11.38 6.31
CA ALA A 17 -13.32 11.92 5.65
C ALA A 17 -13.05 13.30 5.01
N MET A 18 -12.32 14.17 5.70
CA MET A 18 -11.93 15.48 5.18
C MET A 18 -11.04 15.36 3.94
N SER A 19 -10.05 14.47 3.97
CA SER A 19 -9.20 14.19 2.81
C SER A 19 -10.00 13.67 1.61
N GLY A 20 -10.99 12.80 1.84
CA GLY A 20 -11.86 12.29 0.79
C GLY A 20 -12.75 13.38 0.16
N SER A 21 -13.28 14.28 0.98
CA SER A 21 -14.06 15.44 0.51
C SER A 21 -13.24 16.38 -0.36
N LEU A 22 -12.01 16.71 0.06
CA LEU A 22 -11.10 17.56 -0.72
C LEU A 22 -10.69 16.91 -2.04
N PHE A 23 -10.42 15.61 -2.04
CA PHE A 23 -10.08 14.87 -3.24
C PHE A 23 -11.25 14.83 -4.25
N SER A 24 -12.47 14.63 -3.77
CA SER A 24 -13.68 14.68 -4.61
C SER A 24 -13.88 16.05 -5.27
N GLN A 25 -13.65 17.13 -4.50
CA GLN A 25 -13.68 18.50 -5.03
C GLN A 25 -12.60 18.73 -6.10
N PHE A 26 -11.39 18.23 -5.88
CA PHE A 26 -10.29 18.35 -6.84
C PHE A 26 -10.59 17.64 -8.17
N MET A 27 -11.29 16.51 -8.14
CA MET A 27 -11.67 15.76 -9.34
C MET A 27 -12.91 16.32 -10.04
N LEU A 28 -13.59 17.32 -9.47
CA LEU A 28 -14.81 17.96 -10.01
C LEU A 28 -15.94 16.96 -10.34
N THR A 29 -15.91 15.76 -9.76
CA THR A 29 -16.86 14.67 -10.04
C THR A 29 -17.07 13.81 -8.80
N SER A 30 -18.31 13.38 -8.57
CA SER A 30 -18.72 12.62 -7.38
C SER A 30 -19.36 11.28 -7.75
N ASN A 31 -18.66 10.48 -8.57
CA ASN A 31 -19.10 9.15 -8.98
C ASN A 31 -18.58 8.07 -8.01
N SER A 32 -19.43 7.10 -7.63
CA SER A 32 -19.07 5.93 -6.81
C SER A 32 -17.94 5.08 -7.43
N THR A 33 -17.77 5.15 -8.75
CA THR A 33 -16.70 4.47 -9.49
C THR A 33 -15.31 4.98 -9.13
N PHE A 34 -15.17 6.27 -8.80
CA PHE A 34 -13.88 6.84 -8.41
C PHE A 34 -13.41 6.29 -7.05
N GLY A 35 -14.33 6.16 -6.09
CA GLY A 35 -14.00 5.68 -4.74
C GLY A 35 -13.49 4.24 -4.70
N GLN A 36 -14.03 3.35 -5.52
CA GLN A 36 -13.56 1.96 -5.61
C GLN A 36 -12.10 1.86 -6.08
N GLY A 37 -11.70 2.67 -7.07
CA GLY A 37 -10.32 2.72 -7.54
C GLY A 37 -9.37 3.29 -6.48
N THR A 38 -9.79 4.34 -5.78
CA THR A 38 -8.98 4.99 -4.75
C THR A 38 -8.61 4.06 -3.58
N ILE A 39 -9.51 3.18 -3.14
CA ILE A 39 -9.22 2.21 -2.07
C ILE A 39 -8.12 1.23 -2.50
N VAL A 40 -8.20 0.71 -3.73
CA VAL A 40 -7.19 -0.22 -4.27
C VAL A 40 -5.83 0.46 -4.38
N ILE A 41 -5.81 1.70 -4.89
CA ILE A 41 -4.59 2.52 -4.99
C ILE A 41 -3.99 2.80 -3.60
N ALA A 42 -4.82 3.10 -2.60
CA ALA A 42 -4.39 3.34 -1.23
C ALA A 42 -3.73 2.10 -0.61
N LEU A 43 -4.38 0.94 -0.74
CA LEU A 43 -3.83 -0.34 -0.27
C LEU A 43 -2.53 -0.70 -0.99
N ALA A 44 -2.45 -0.46 -2.30
CA ALA A 44 -1.24 -0.67 -3.10
C ALA A 44 -0.05 0.16 -2.62
N SER A 45 -0.28 1.45 -2.38
CA SER A 45 0.74 2.39 -1.94
C SER A 45 1.32 2.00 -0.57
N ILE A 46 0.47 1.56 0.36
CA ILE A 46 0.87 1.09 1.69
C ILE A 46 1.72 -0.17 1.58
N LEU A 47 1.25 -1.17 0.82
CA LEU A 47 1.97 -2.44 0.60
C LEU A 47 3.32 -2.23 -0.07
N LEU A 48 3.40 -1.31 -1.05
CA LEU A 48 4.65 -0.96 -1.72
C LEU A 48 5.62 -0.26 -0.76
N GLY A 49 5.12 0.66 0.08
CA GLY A 49 5.88 1.30 1.14
C GLY A 49 6.46 0.30 2.14
N GLU A 50 5.65 -0.65 2.60
CA GLU A 50 6.10 -1.75 3.47
C GLU A 50 7.11 -2.68 2.76
N ALA A 51 6.95 -2.93 1.46
CA ALA A 51 7.87 -3.78 0.70
C ALA A 51 9.27 -3.15 0.55
N ILE A 52 9.32 -1.84 0.30
CA ILE A 52 10.55 -1.04 0.24
C ILE A 52 11.19 -0.96 1.62
N MET A 53 10.37 -0.83 2.66
CA MET A 53 10.83 -0.67 4.03
C MET A 53 11.17 -2.03 4.67
N LEU A 54 12.39 -2.52 4.40
CA LEU A 54 12.95 -3.77 4.93
C LEU A 54 13.10 -3.86 6.46
N PHE A 55 12.83 -2.79 7.22
CA PHE A 55 13.17 -2.71 8.64
C PHE A 55 12.09 -3.28 9.54
N LYS A 56 12.38 -4.47 10.09
CA LYS A 56 11.53 -5.29 10.96
C LYS A 56 11.16 -4.66 12.34
N LYS A 57 11.66 -3.46 12.65
CA LYS A 57 11.43 -2.71 13.91
C LYS A 57 11.52 -1.20 13.66
N ALA A 58 10.74 -0.67 12.73
CA ALA A 58 10.73 0.76 12.50
C ALA A 58 9.73 1.45 13.44
N ASN A 59 10.15 2.55 14.10
CA ASN A 59 9.25 3.42 14.86
C ASN A 59 8.06 3.87 13.99
N PHE A 60 6.91 4.17 14.60
CA PHE A 60 5.70 4.62 13.91
C PHE A 60 5.98 5.72 12.87
N ALA A 61 6.81 6.70 13.23
CA ALA A 61 7.21 7.79 12.33
C ALA A 61 7.93 7.30 11.06
N VAL A 62 8.78 6.28 11.19
CA VAL A 62 9.52 5.73 10.04
C VAL A 62 8.59 4.91 9.15
N SER A 63 7.61 4.20 9.74
CA SER A 63 6.55 3.51 8.97
C SER A 63 5.70 4.50 8.18
N LEU A 64 5.33 5.64 8.79
CA LEU A 64 4.60 6.70 8.12
C LEU A 64 5.38 7.29 6.93
N LEU A 65 6.69 7.51 7.10
CA LEU A 65 7.58 7.91 6.00
C LEU A 65 7.67 6.83 4.90
N GLY A 66 7.68 5.55 5.29
CA GLY A 66 7.65 4.43 4.34
C GLY A 66 6.39 4.44 3.47
N VAL A 67 5.22 4.70 4.05
CA VAL A 67 3.97 4.85 3.29
C VAL A 67 4.01 6.06 2.36
N PHE A 68 4.57 7.19 2.81
CA PHE A 68 4.72 8.38 1.98
C PHE A 68 5.61 8.12 0.76
N VAL A 69 6.77 7.48 0.97
CA VAL A 69 7.68 7.07 -0.11
C VAL A 69 7.03 6.04 -1.04
N GLY A 70 6.29 5.08 -0.47
CA GLY A 70 5.54 4.06 -1.23
C GLY A 70 4.48 4.67 -2.14
N SER A 71 3.76 5.69 -1.69
CA SER A 71 2.77 6.42 -2.50
C SER A 71 3.42 7.13 -3.70
N PHE A 72 4.57 7.77 -3.49
CA PHE A 72 5.31 8.41 -4.58
C PHE A 72 5.85 7.39 -5.59
N ALA A 73 6.42 6.28 -5.11
CA ALA A 73 6.91 5.20 -5.96
C ALA A 73 5.78 4.56 -6.78
N TYR A 74 4.61 4.31 -6.17
CA TYR A 74 3.43 3.81 -6.89
C TYR A 74 3.02 4.76 -8.02
N GLN A 75 3.03 6.06 -7.75
CA GLN A 75 2.67 7.07 -8.75
C GLN A 75 3.68 7.11 -9.92
N LEU A 76 4.97 6.87 -9.66
CA LEU A 76 5.97 6.75 -10.72
C LEU A 76 5.73 5.52 -11.59
N VAL A 77 5.40 4.38 -10.98
CA VAL A 77 5.15 3.13 -11.70
C VAL A 77 3.91 3.24 -12.59
N ILE A 78 2.81 3.82 -12.08
CA ILE A 78 1.59 3.99 -12.89
C ILE A 78 1.82 4.96 -14.05
N ASN A 79 2.52 6.08 -13.81
CA ASN A 79 2.83 7.05 -14.86
C ASN A 79 3.70 6.44 -15.96
N LEU A 80 4.68 5.60 -15.59
CA LEU A 80 5.52 4.89 -16.55
C LEU A 80 4.71 3.87 -17.36
N ALA A 81 3.85 3.10 -16.70
CA ALA A 81 3.01 2.10 -17.37
C ALA A 81 2.00 2.74 -18.33
N MET A 82 1.40 3.88 -17.95
CA MET A 82 0.51 4.66 -18.82
C MET A 82 1.22 5.12 -20.10
N ARG A 83 2.48 5.56 -19.97
CA ARG A 83 3.26 6.04 -21.12
C ARG A 83 3.61 4.92 -22.12
N VAL A 84 3.73 3.68 -21.64
CA VAL A 84 4.01 2.51 -22.49
C VAL A 84 2.75 1.98 -23.18
N LEU A 85 1.58 2.04 -22.53
CA LEU A 85 0.37 1.42 -23.08
C LEU A 85 -0.36 2.29 -24.13
N ASN A 86 -0.05 3.59 -24.24
CA ASN A 86 -0.53 4.55 -25.24
C ASN A 86 -2.06 4.70 -25.40
N ASP A 87 -2.87 3.89 -24.71
CA ASP A 87 -4.33 3.91 -24.69
C ASP A 87 -4.85 3.93 -23.25
N ASN A 88 -5.51 5.03 -22.90
CA ASN A 88 -6.10 5.28 -21.58
C ASN A 88 -7.38 4.45 -21.31
N GLY A 89 -7.87 3.68 -22.29
CA GLY A 89 -9.08 2.86 -22.14
C GLY A 89 -8.91 1.72 -21.11
N TYR A 90 -7.70 1.21 -20.93
CA TYR A 90 -7.42 0.04 -20.09
C TYR A 90 -6.73 0.34 -18.75
N LEU A 91 -6.83 1.58 -18.26
CA LEU A 91 -6.12 2.01 -17.04
C LEU A 91 -6.40 1.11 -15.82
N LYS A 92 -7.62 0.62 -15.65
CA LYS A 92 -7.99 -0.31 -14.57
C LYS A 92 -7.28 -1.67 -14.70
N LEU A 93 -7.10 -2.17 -15.93
CA LEU A 93 -6.40 -3.42 -16.21
C LEU A 93 -4.90 -3.28 -15.89
N VAL A 94 -4.29 -2.16 -16.29
CA VAL A 94 -2.89 -1.85 -15.99
C VAL A 94 -2.66 -1.75 -14.48
N GLN A 95 -3.54 -1.02 -13.78
CA GLN A 95 -3.48 -0.91 -12.33
C GLN A 95 -3.57 -2.28 -11.65
N ALA A 96 -4.47 -3.15 -12.11
CA ALA A 96 -4.63 -4.50 -11.56
C ALA A 96 -3.38 -5.37 -11.78
N ILE A 97 -2.80 -5.37 -12.98
CA ILE A 97 -1.59 -6.15 -13.29
C ILE A 97 -0.39 -5.65 -12.49
N LEU A 98 -0.18 -4.33 -12.43
CA LEU A 98 0.87 -3.72 -11.62
C LEU A 98 0.70 -4.07 -10.14
N PHE A 99 -0.52 -4.01 -9.62
CA PHE A 99 -0.81 -4.37 -8.23
C PHE A 99 -0.44 -5.83 -7.93
N ILE A 100 -0.75 -6.76 -8.84
CA ILE A 100 -0.39 -8.18 -8.71
C ILE A 100 1.14 -8.35 -8.70
N LEU A 101 1.86 -7.67 -9.60
CA LEU A 101 3.32 -7.70 -9.65
C LEU A 101 3.94 -7.15 -8.35
N ILE A 102 3.42 -6.02 -7.86
CA ILE A 102 3.84 -5.39 -6.61
C ILE A 102 3.60 -6.32 -5.42
N LEU A 103 2.44 -6.97 -5.33
CA LEU A 103 2.08 -7.93 -4.28
C LEU A 103 2.95 -9.19 -4.29
N CYS A 104 3.43 -9.61 -5.45
CA CYS A 104 4.28 -10.79 -5.57
C CYS A 104 5.60 -10.62 -4.81
N ILE A 105 6.20 -9.42 -4.84
CA ILE A 105 7.50 -9.12 -4.22
C ILE A 105 7.52 -9.41 -2.70
N PRO A 106 6.60 -8.88 -1.86
CA PRO A 106 6.58 -9.18 -0.43
C PRO A 106 6.20 -10.63 -0.12
N LEU A 107 5.33 -11.26 -0.93
CA LEU A 107 4.90 -12.66 -0.74
C LEU A 107 6.05 -13.65 -0.92
N PHE A 108 6.84 -13.52 -1.99
CA PHE A 108 8.00 -14.38 -2.23
C PHE A 108 9.06 -14.25 -1.14
N LYS A 109 9.32 -13.02 -0.69
CA LYS A 109 10.30 -12.74 0.36
C LYS A 109 9.91 -13.35 1.72
N LYS A 110 8.62 -13.29 2.08
CA LYS A 110 8.09 -13.89 3.32
C LYS A 110 8.16 -15.41 3.28
N ASN A 111 7.82 -16.02 2.16
CA ASN A 111 7.91 -17.48 1.98
C ASN A 111 9.37 -17.96 2.00
N TYR A 112 10.27 -17.27 1.32
CA TYR A 112 11.70 -17.61 1.32
C TYR A 112 12.34 -17.49 2.71
N ALA A 113 12.01 -16.43 3.46
CA ALA A 113 12.47 -16.25 4.83
C ALA A 113 11.94 -17.34 5.78
N ASN A 114 10.68 -17.75 5.63
CA ASN A 114 10.08 -18.83 6.42
C ASN A 114 10.68 -20.20 6.09
N LEU A 115 10.92 -20.50 4.81
CA LEU A 115 11.60 -21.73 4.39
C LEU A 115 13.01 -21.82 5.00
N LYS A 116 13.79 -20.73 4.93
CA LYS A 116 15.13 -20.67 5.53
C LYS A 116 15.10 -20.88 7.05
N LYS A 117 14.07 -20.35 7.73
CA LYS A 117 13.87 -20.53 9.17
C LYS A 117 13.49 -21.97 9.53
N LYS A 118 12.61 -22.61 8.74
CA LYS A 118 12.20 -24.02 8.90
C LYS A 118 13.37 -24.98 8.66
N MET A 119 14.21 -24.70 7.65
CA MET A 119 15.42 -25.48 7.37
C MET A 119 16.47 -25.34 8.48
N LYS A 120 16.69 -24.13 9.03
CA LYS A 120 17.58 -23.94 10.20
C LYS A 120 17.06 -24.64 11.46
N ALA A 121 15.75 -24.61 11.71
CA ALA A 121 15.15 -25.30 12.86
C ALA A 121 15.29 -26.83 12.78
N ARG A 122 15.11 -27.42 11.58
CA ARG A 122 15.34 -28.86 11.35
C ARG A 122 16.81 -29.25 11.51
N ARG A 123 17.75 -28.38 11.13
CA ARG A 123 19.19 -28.65 11.29
C ARG A 123 19.64 -28.64 12.75
N ASN A 124 19.03 -27.82 13.60
CA ASN A 124 19.34 -27.75 15.03
C ASN A 124 18.64 -28.84 15.87
N ALA A 125 17.60 -29.48 15.34
CA ALA A 125 16.92 -30.60 16.01
C ALA A 125 17.58 -31.96 15.72
N ASN A 126 18.45 -32.02 14.70
CA ASN A 126 19.17 -33.21 14.27
C ASN A 126 20.66 -33.18 14.64
N ALA A 127 21.09 -32.20 15.45
CA ALA A 127 22.44 -32.04 15.99
C ALA A 127 22.37 -32.08 17.51
#